data_AF-A0A4V5PS76-F1
#
_entry.id   AF-A0A4V5PS76-F1
#
_cell.length_a   1.000
_cell.length_b   1.000
_cell.length_c   1.000
_cell.angle_alpha   90.00
_cell.angle_beta   90.00
_cell.angle_gamma   90.00
#
_symmetry.space_group_name_H-M   'P 1'
#
loop_
_entity.id
_entity.type
_entity.pdbx_description
1 polymer ?
#
loop_
_entity_poly.entity_id
_entity_poly.type
_entity_poly.pdbx_seq_one_letter_code
_entity_poly.pdbx_strand_id
1 'polypeptide(L)'
;MPDTWIPPTAADTPTLYPPEPEPDASSWLTWIPAPESWNAAPTMLLPPPKLGPPIPIPEGVFLIPTELLPPPMMEPAAPREPSAIPPPPRVGPIAASAPAPAPACASASASASVPTPLPLDLFPVERVARLDAALALAPENAPRILDTHQLDPATWIALRQHCQTALRAALRDGDPAPLRAYDVAFVAELERVRGPIAASQHAELVQAAARGRRSEAFARLGLPHLAALAIERVMVQRACATR
;
A
#
# COMPACT_ATOMS: atom_id res chain seq x y z
N MET A 1 -11.37 -73.37 -3.03
CA MET A 1 -10.31 -72.44 -3.46
C MET A 1 -10.93 -71.05 -3.44
N PRO A 2 -10.78 -70.25 -2.37
CA PRO A 2 -11.37 -68.92 -2.32
C PRO A 2 -10.43 -67.88 -2.93
N ASP A 3 -10.94 -67.16 -3.92
CA ASP A 3 -10.33 -65.98 -4.53
C ASP A 3 -10.22 -64.84 -3.50
N THR A 4 -9.00 -64.33 -3.34
CA THR A 4 -8.70 -63.20 -2.44
C THR A 4 -8.76 -61.92 -3.25
N TRP A 5 -9.82 -61.14 -3.04
CA TRP A 5 -9.98 -59.80 -3.59
C TRP A 5 -9.05 -58.83 -2.84
N ILE A 6 -8.09 -58.22 -3.55
CA ILE A 6 -7.19 -57.18 -3.01
C ILE A 6 -7.71 -55.83 -3.53
N PRO A 7 -8.06 -54.87 -2.65
CA PRO A 7 -8.48 -53.55 -3.08
C PRO A 7 -7.28 -52.74 -3.62
N PRO A 8 -7.48 -51.90 -4.65
CA PRO A 8 -6.42 -51.07 -5.21
C PRO A 8 -6.00 -49.96 -4.24
N THR A 9 -4.69 -49.90 -4.01
CA THR A 9 -4.02 -48.87 -3.19
C THR A 9 -4.10 -47.51 -3.88
N ALA A 10 -4.60 -46.50 -3.16
CA ALA A 10 -4.86 -45.13 -3.64
C ALA A 10 -3.61 -44.26 -3.88
N ALA A 11 -2.47 -44.85 -4.26
CA ALA A 11 -1.18 -44.14 -4.26
C ALA A 11 -0.73 -43.59 -5.63
N ASP A 12 -1.37 -43.92 -6.75
CA ASP A 12 -0.96 -43.47 -8.08
C ASP A 12 -2.06 -42.66 -8.77
N THR A 13 -2.20 -41.40 -8.35
CA THR A 13 -2.83 -40.38 -9.19
C THR A 13 -1.73 -39.40 -9.59
N PRO A 14 -1.28 -39.38 -10.86
CA PRO A 14 -0.37 -38.36 -11.34
C PRO A 14 -1.13 -37.02 -11.38
N THR A 15 -0.95 -36.23 -10.33
CA THR A 15 -1.47 -34.87 -10.19
C THR A 15 -0.82 -33.98 -11.24
N LEU A 16 -1.40 -33.97 -12.44
CA LEU A 16 -1.17 -33.02 -13.54
C LEU A 16 -1.77 -31.65 -13.17
N TYR A 17 -1.33 -31.08 -12.05
CA TYR A 17 -1.59 -29.67 -11.78
C TYR A 17 -0.44 -28.86 -12.37
N PRO A 18 -0.71 -27.85 -13.22
CA PRO A 18 0.30 -26.86 -13.55
C PRO A 18 0.78 -26.22 -12.23
N PRO A 19 2.07 -25.85 -12.13
CA PRO A 19 2.56 -25.13 -10.95
C PRO A 19 1.66 -23.91 -10.75
N GLU A 20 1.07 -23.80 -9.56
CA GLU A 20 0.41 -22.56 -9.15
C GLU A 20 1.41 -21.43 -9.41
N PRO A 21 1.01 -20.35 -10.09
CA PRO A 21 1.85 -19.16 -10.13
C PRO A 21 2.14 -18.81 -8.66
N GLU A 22 3.43 -18.77 -8.30
CA GLU A 22 3.83 -18.22 -7.00
C GLU A 22 3.03 -16.92 -6.83
N PRO A 23 2.29 -16.74 -5.73
CA PRO A 23 1.62 -15.49 -5.50
C PRO A 23 2.72 -14.46 -5.42
N ASP A 24 2.93 -13.72 -6.52
CA ASP A 24 3.74 -12.51 -6.61
C ASP A 24 3.52 -11.82 -5.29
N ALA A 25 4.59 -11.81 -4.48
CA ALA A 25 4.54 -11.44 -3.08
C ALA A 25 3.80 -10.12 -2.95
N SER A 26 2.51 -10.28 -2.67
CA SER A 26 1.53 -9.28 -2.28
C SER A 26 2.05 -7.86 -2.44
N SER A 27 1.84 -7.27 -3.61
CA SER A 27 2.06 -5.83 -3.84
C SER A 27 1.25 -4.94 -2.86
N TRP A 28 0.34 -5.55 -2.09
CA TRP A 28 -0.39 -4.95 -0.98
C TRP A 28 0.32 -5.00 0.39
N LEU A 29 1.47 -5.68 0.51
CA LEU A 29 2.26 -5.83 1.75
C LEU A 29 3.57 -5.03 1.75
N THR A 30 3.96 -4.43 0.62
CA THR A 30 4.99 -3.40 0.56
C THR A 30 4.41 -2.05 0.97
N TRP A 31 4.00 -1.95 2.23
CA TRP A 31 4.04 -0.66 2.88
C TRP A 31 5.51 -0.26 3.00
N ILE A 32 5.98 0.50 2.02
CA ILE A 32 7.29 1.13 2.08
C ILE A 32 7.20 2.16 3.22
N PRO A 33 8.05 2.09 4.26
CA PRO A 33 8.13 3.16 5.24
C PRO A 33 8.28 4.48 4.49
N ALA A 34 7.55 5.53 4.90
CA ALA A 34 7.59 6.82 4.22
C ALA A 34 9.06 7.16 3.89
N PRO A 35 9.39 7.43 2.62
CA PRO A 35 10.77 7.71 2.25
C PRO A 35 11.32 8.84 3.12
N GLU A 36 12.63 8.82 3.37
CA GLU A 36 13.36 9.84 4.15
C GLU A 36 13.14 11.29 3.65
N SER A 37 12.48 11.45 2.49
CA SER A 37 11.96 12.73 1.99
C SER A 37 10.93 13.40 2.90
N TRP A 38 10.38 12.73 3.91
CA TRP A 38 9.56 13.39 4.95
C TRP A 38 10.39 14.22 5.95
N ASN A 39 11.71 14.02 6.01
CA ASN A 39 12.64 14.85 6.81
C ASN A 39 13.53 15.77 5.96
N ALA A 40 13.37 15.77 4.64
CA ALA A 40 14.11 16.67 3.75
C ALA A 40 13.37 18.01 3.62
N ALA A 41 13.97 19.06 4.19
CA ALA A 41 13.56 20.45 3.97
C ALA A 41 13.39 20.77 2.47
N PRO A 42 12.48 21.71 2.11
CA PRO A 42 12.10 21.98 0.73
C PRO A 42 13.26 22.64 -0.03
N THR A 43 14.01 21.85 -0.78
CA THR A 43 15.01 22.39 -1.70
C THR A 43 14.34 22.70 -3.05
N MET A 44 14.09 23.99 -3.24
CA MET A 44 14.09 24.73 -4.52
C MET A 44 12.88 24.59 -5.45
N LEU A 45 11.99 25.58 -5.32
CA LEU A 45 11.30 26.31 -6.39
C LEU A 45 11.60 25.86 -7.83
N LEU A 46 10.77 24.98 -8.39
CA LEU A 46 10.52 25.01 -9.83
C LEU A 46 9.46 26.09 -10.13
N PRO A 47 9.67 26.96 -11.12
CA PRO A 47 8.63 27.87 -11.58
C PRO A 47 7.45 27.08 -12.18
N PRO A 48 6.21 27.57 -12.06
CA PRO A 48 5.05 26.88 -12.59
C PRO A 48 5.15 26.70 -14.12
N PRO A 49 4.70 25.56 -14.67
CA PRO A 49 4.61 25.40 -16.12
C PRO A 49 3.66 26.46 -16.69
N LYS A 50 4.13 27.20 -17.70
CA LYS A 50 3.33 28.16 -18.47
C LYS A 50 2.15 27.40 -19.08
N LEU A 51 0.93 27.77 -18.69
CA LEU A 51 -0.31 27.30 -19.33
C LEU A 51 -0.26 27.69 -20.82
N GLY A 52 -0.28 26.69 -21.70
CA GLY A 52 -0.47 26.92 -23.13
C GLY A 52 -1.85 27.52 -23.39
N PRO A 53 -2.04 28.21 -24.54
CA PRO A 53 -3.32 28.80 -24.91
C PRO A 53 -4.42 27.73 -25.03
N PRO A 54 -5.67 28.05 -24.68
CA PRO A 54 -6.79 27.13 -24.79
C PRO A 54 -6.99 26.70 -26.25
N ILE A 55 -6.99 25.39 -26.49
CA ILE A 55 -7.39 24.82 -27.77
C ILE A 55 -8.91 25.01 -27.89
N PRO A 56 -9.42 25.70 -28.92
CA PRO A 56 -10.86 25.82 -29.12
C PRO A 56 -11.47 24.45 -29.42
N ILE A 57 -12.38 24.03 -28.56
CA ILE A 57 -13.22 22.85 -28.79
C ILE A 57 -14.23 23.25 -29.89
N PRO A 58 -14.33 22.52 -31.02
CA PRO A 58 -15.33 22.82 -32.03
C PRO A 58 -16.73 22.58 -31.44
N GLU A 59 -17.51 23.66 -31.31
CA GLU A 59 -18.95 23.59 -31.03
C GLU A 59 -19.65 22.91 -32.21
N GLY A 60 -20.26 21.74 -31.97
CA GLY A 60 -21.05 21.06 -33.01
C GLY A 60 -21.16 19.54 -32.91
N VAL A 61 -20.55 18.86 -31.93
CA VAL A 61 -20.71 17.41 -31.79
C VAL A 61 -21.99 17.09 -31.01
N PHE A 62 -23.08 16.91 -31.76
CA PHE A 62 -24.31 16.30 -31.25
C PHE A 62 -24.02 14.87 -30.79
N LEU A 63 -24.16 14.63 -29.48
CA LEU A 63 -24.18 13.28 -28.93
C LEU A 63 -25.46 12.58 -29.41
N ILE A 64 -25.29 11.61 -30.29
CA ILE A 64 -26.37 10.71 -30.72
C ILE A 64 -26.79 9.88 -29.49
N PRO A 65 -28.09 9.82 -29.12
CA PRO A 65 -28.55 8.97 -28.02
C PRO A 65 -28.20 7.50 -28.26
N THR A 66 -27.47 6.90 -27.33
CA THR A 66 -26.93 5.51 -27.41
C THR A 66 -28.00 4.42 -27.33
N GLU A 67 -29.28 4.78 -27.16
CA GLU A 67 -30.42 3.86 -26.98
C GLU A 67 -30.90 3.18 -28.28
N LEU A 68 -30.32 3.49 -29.44
CA LEU A 68 -30.74 2.94 -30.75
C LEU A 68 -29.66 2.12 -31.46
N LEU A 69 -28.65 1.64 -30.74
CA LEU A 69 -27.66 0.71 -31.31
C LEU A 69 -28.13 -0.74 -31.16
N PRO A 70 -28.27 -1.51 -32.26
CA PRO A 70 -28.60 -2.93 -32.19
C PRO A 70 -27.51 -3.71 -31.44
N PRO A 71 -27.85 -4.83 -30.79
CA PRO A 71 -26.88 -5.64 -30.05
C PRO A 71 -25.78 -6.13 -31.01
N PRO A 72 -24.49 -6.08 -30.60
CA PRO A 72 -23.41 -6.55 -31.42
C PRO A 72 -23.55 -8.07 -31.61
N MET A 73 -23.72 -8.50 -32.86
CA MET A 73 -23.57 -9.90 -33.21
C MET A 73 -22.13 -10.32 -32.89
N MET A 74 -21.98 -11.29 -31.99
CA MET A 74 -20.69 -11.91 -31.71
C MET A 74 -20.25 -12.72 -32.93
N GLU A 75 -19.39 -12.14 -33.76
CA GLU A 75 -18.60 -12.90 -34.72
C GLU A 75 -17.46 -13.64 -33.99
N PRO A 76 -17.24 -14.94 -34.27
CA PRO A 76 -16.13 -15.68 -33.70
C PRO A 76 -14.80 -15.14 -34.24
N ALA A 77 -13.99 -14.60 -33.33
CA ALA A 77 -12.68 -14.07 -33.63
C ALA A 77 -11.77 -15.16 -34.25
N ALA A 78 -11.24 -14.87 -35.43
CA ALA A 78 -10.22 -15.69 -36.07
C ALA A 78 -8.93 -15.73 -35.25
N PRO A 79 -8.13 -16.82 -35.32
CA PRO A 79 -6.86 -16.95 -34.60
C PRO A 79 -5.89 -15.85 -35.03
N ARG A 80 -5.47 -15.02 -34.07
CA ARG A 80 -4.49 -13.96 -34.27
C ARG A 80 -3.10 -14.61 -34.30
N GLU A 81 -2.42 -14.54 -35.45
CA GLU A 81 -1.04 -15.02 -35.58
C GLU A 81 -0.09 -14.23 -34.64
N PRO A 82 0.93 -14.90 -34.05
CA PRO A 82 1.87 -14.26 -33.15
C PRO A 82 2.80 -13.31 -33.91
N SER A 83 2.68 -12.02 -33.61
CA SER A 83 3.60 -10.99 -34.09
C SER A 83 5.00 -11.25 -33.53
N ALA A 84 5.96 -11.51 -34.42
CA ALA A 84 7.38 -11.63 -34.07
C ALA A 84 7.89 -10.32 -33.46
N ILE A 85 8.30 -10.38 -32.20
CA ILE A 85 8.95 -9.29 -31.48
C ILE A 85 10.36 -9.09 -32.08
N PRO A 86 10.70 -7.91 -32.62
CA PRO A 86 12.06 -7.63 -33.07
C PRO A 86 13.03 -7.60 -31.88
N PRO A 87 14.26 -8.12 -32.03
CA PRO A 87 15.25 -8.13 -30.96
C PRO A 87 15.70 -6.71 -30.58
N PRO A 88 16.07 -6.47 -29.30
CA PRO A 88 16.54 -5.18 -28.86
C PRO A 88 17.87 -4.79 -29.53
N PRO A 89 18.10 -3.49 -29.81
CA PRO A 89 19.38 -3.01 -30.34
C PRO A 89 20.50 -3.26 -29.32
N ARG A 90 21.59 -3.86 -29.81
CA ARG A 90 22.83 -4.05 -29.04
C ARG A 90 23.48 -2.69 -28.75
N VAL A 91 23.49 -2.33 -27.48
CA VAL A 91 24.23 -1.18 -26.95
C VAL A 91 25.73 -1.43 -27.16
N GLY A 92 26.41 -0.49 -27.83
CA GLY A 92 27.84 -0.55 -28.12
C GLY A 92 28.72 -0.42 -26.86
N PRO A 93 30.03 -0.71 -27.00
CA PRO A 93 30.98 -0.69 -25.88
C PRO A 93 31.19 0.75 -25.38
N ILE A 94 30.92 0.94 -24.09
CA ILE A 94 31.21 2.18 -23.36
C ILE A 94 32.73 2.25 -23.18
N ALA A 95 33.32 3.37 -23.61
CA ALA A 95 34.73 3.67 -23.44
C ALA A 95 35.11 3.62 -21.95
N ALA A 96 36.15 2.85 -21.62
CA ALA A 96 36.74 2.77 -20.30
C ALA A 96 37.33 4.13 -19.91
N SER A 97 36.60 4.89 -19.10
CA SER A 97 37.18 6.01 -18.34
C SER A 97 38.08 5.43 -17.25
N ALA A 98 39.32 5.92 -17.24
CA ALA A 98 40.34 5.58 -16.26
C ALA A 98 39.87 5.87 -14.82
N PRO A 99 40.28 5.06 -13.83
CA PRO A 99 39.95 5.29 -12.43
C PRO A 99 40.73 6.50 -11.91
N ALA A 100 40.00 7.57 -11.56
CA ALA A 100 40.52 8.61 -10.68
C ALA A 100 40.74 8.03 -9.26
N PRO A 101 41.78 8.46 -8.52
CA PRO A 101 42.07 7.97 -7.19
C PRO A 101 40.90 8.30 -6.25
N ALA A 102 40.32 7.24 -5.67
CA ALA A 102 39.26 7.34 -4.68
C ALA A 102 39.71 8.19 -3.48
N PRO A 103 38.94 9.21 -3.04
CA PRO A 103 39.14 9.78 -1.72
C PRO A 103 38.86 8.67 -0.69
N ALA A 104 39.81 8.48 0.23
CA ALA A 104 39.73 7.53 1.32
C ALA A 104 38.36 7.61 1.99
N CYS A 105 37.61 6.51 1.94
CA CYS A 105 36.41 6.31 2.73
C CYS A 105 36.80 6.45 4.21
N ALA A 106 36.57 7.64 4.78
CA ALA A 106 36.58 7.83 6.21
C ALA A 106 35.50 6.91 6.77
N SER A 107 35.93 5.78 7.32
CA SER A 107 35.08 4.83 8.03
C SER A 107 34.50 5.55 9.23
N ALA A 108 33.30 6.08 9.08
CA ALA A 108 32.50 6.57 10.19
C ALA A 108 32.28 5.38 11.12
N SER A 109 33.02 5.37 12.22
CA SER A 109 32.85 4.42 13.32
C SER A 109 31.42 4.57 13.83
N ALA A 110 30.53 3.68 13.38
CA ALA A 110 29.23 3.47 13.98
C ALA A 110 29.49 3.01 15.42
N SER A 111 29.44 3.96 16.36
CA SER A 111 29.45 3.65 17.78
C SER A 111 28.25 2.74 18.04
N ALA A 112 28.53 1.49 18.37
CA ALA A 112 27.54 0.51 18.78
C ALA A 112 26.92 0.98 20.10
N SER A 113 25.89 1.82 19.99
CA SER A 113 25.03 2.14 21.12
C SER A 113 24.35 0.85 21.56
N VAL A 114 24.53 0.51 22.84
CA VAL A 114 23.85 -0.62 23.46
C VAL A 114 22.34 -0.41 23.27
N PRO A 115 21.61 -1.40 22.72
CA PRO A 115 20.19 -1.23 22.44
C PRO A 115 19.43 -1.02 23.75
N THR A 116 18.85 0.16 23.93
CA THR A 116 17.94 0.45 25.02
C THR A 116 16.74 -0.51 24.92
N PRO A 117 16.34 -1.20 26.01
CA PRO A 117 15.18 -2.09 25.98
C PRO A 117 13.91 -1.31 25.62
N LEU A 118 13.12 -1.83 24.68
CA LEU A 118 11.88 -1.19 24.24
C LEU A 118 10.80 -1.31 25.35
N PRO A 119 10.05 -0.23 25.62
CA PRO A 119 9.00 -0.23 26.64
C PRO A 119 7.69 -0.88 26.14
N LEU A 120 7.71 -2.17 25.82
CA LEU A 120 6.58 -2.87 25.18
C LEU A 120 5.32 -2.87 26.06
N ASP A 121 5.47 -2.99 27.38
CA ASP A 121 4.35 -3.02 28.33
C ASP A 121 3.56 -1.70 28.38
N LEU A 122 4.24 -0.58 28.11
CA LEU A 122 3.62 0.76 28.14
C LEU A 122 2.93 1.11 26.82
N PHE A 123 3.27 0.39 25.75
CA PHE A 123 2.83 0.67 24.39
C PHE A 123 2.23 -0.57 23.73
N PRO A 124 1.02 -1.00 24.17
CA PRO A 124 0.26 -2.01 23.46
C PRO A 124 -0.11 -1.54 22.05
N VAL A 125 -0.47 -2.48 21.17
CA VAL A 125 -0.74 -2.25 19.74
C VAL A 125 -1.72 -1.10 19.49
N GLU A 126 -2.75 -0.95 20.31
CA GLU A 126 -3.75 0.12 20.19
C GLU A 126 -3.16 1.49 20.52
N ARG A 127 -2.20 1.57 21.44
CA ARG A 127 -1.51 2.82 21.75
C ARG A 127 -0.58 3.24 20.61
N VAL A 128 0.10 2.28 19.99
CA VAL A 128 0.91 2.50 18.78
C VAL A 128 0.03 3.02 17.65
N ALA A 129 -1.12 2.38 17.42
CA ALA A 129 -2.09 2.77 16.40
C ALA A 129 -2.59 4.22 16.57
N ARG A 130 -2.92 4.64 17.80
CA ARG A 130 -3.33 6.03 18.09
C ARG A 130 -2.20 7.02 17.80
N LEU A 131 -0.97 6.71 18.22
CA LEU A 131 0.20 7.53 17.92
C LEU A 131 0.45 7.65 16.41
N ASP A 132 0.33 6.53 15.68
CA ASP A 132 0.44 6.51 14.21
C ASP A 132 -0.61 7.42 13.55
N ALA A 133 -1.86 7.36 14.01
CA ALA A 133 -2.94 8.21 13.52
C ALA A 133 -2.70 9.69 13.82
N ALA A 134 -2.26 10.03 15.03
CA ALA A 134 -1.94 11.40 15.42
C ALA A 134 -0.80 11.98 14.58
N LEU A 135 0.27 11.21 14.38
CA LEU A 135 1.40 11.61 13.54
C LEU A 135 1.05 11.71 12.05
N ALA A 136 0.11 10.89 11.57
CA ALA A 136 -0.37 10.96 10.19
C ALA A 136 -1.25 12.20 9.94
N LEU A 137 -1.97 12.69 10.95
CA LEU A 137 -2.80 13.89 10.86
C LEU A 137 -2.00 15.19 10.94
N ALA A 138 -0.98 15.23 11.79
CA ALA A 138 -0.21 16.44 12.07
C ALA A 138 1.31 16.15 12.06
N PRO A 139 1.88 15.82 10.89
CA PRO A 139 3.30 15.47 10.78
C PRO A 139 4.22 16.61 11.22
N GLU A 140 3.83 17.86 11.00
CA GLU A 140 4.56 19.05 11.45
C GLU A 140 4.64 19.18 12.98
N ASN A 141 3.71 18.53 13.70
CA ASN A 141 3.66 18.49 15.16
C ASN A 141 4.28 17.22 15.75
N ALA A 142 4.93 16.38 14.92
CA ALA A 142 5.54 15.13 15.36
C ALA A 142 6.43 15.24 16.62
N PRO A 143 7.39 16.18 16.73
CA PRO A 143 8.26 16.24 17.92
C PRO A 143 7.45 16.52 19.20
N ARG A 144 6.43 17.37 19.13
CA ARG A 144 5.55 17.68 20.27
C ARG A 144 4.67 16.50 20.67
N ILE A 145 4.15 15.76 19.68
CA ILE A 145 3.35 14.55 19.93
C ILE A 145 4.23 13.50 20.64
N LEU A 146 5.44 13.25 20.13
CA LEU A 146 6.37 12.28 20.73
C LEU A 146 6.79 12.70 22.15
N ASP A 147 7.10 13.98 22.37
CA ASP A 147 7.44 14.53 23.69
C ASP A 147 6.31 14.37 24.71
N THR A 148 5.04 14.60 24.29
CA THR A 148 3.86 14.39 25.14
C THR A 148 3.75 12.94 25.63
N HIS A 149 4.26 12.00 24.84
CA HIS A 149 4.29 10.57 25.18
C HIS A 149 5.64 10.11 25.75
N GLN A 150 6.57 11.03 26.01
CA GLN A 150 7.93 10.78 26.52
C GLN A 150 8.69 9.77 25.64
N LEU A 151 8.50 9.87 24.33
CA LEU A 151 9.17 9.02 23.34
C LEU A 151 10.23 9.82 22.59
N ASP A 152 11.44 9.27 22.52
CA ASP A 152 12.44 9.74 21.57
C ASP A 152 12.11 9.21 20.15
N PRO A 153 12.48 9.95 19.09
CA PRO A 153 12.26 9.51 17.70
C PRO A 153 12.84 8.12 17.36
N ALA A 154 14.02 7.76 17.88
CA ALA A 154 14.65 6.47 17.61
C ALA A 154 13.87 5.32 18.29
N THR A 155 13.48 5.50 19.55
CA THR A 155 12.63 4.57 20.30
C THR A 155 11.28 4.40 19.61
N TRP A 156 10.69 5.49 19.11
CA TRP A 156 9.44 5.43 18.36
C TRP A 156 9.56 4.58 17.08
N ILE A 157 10.63 4.76 16.29
CA ILE A 157 10.88 3.97 15.09
C ILE A 157 11.03 2.49 15.43
N ALA A 158 11.82 2.16 16.45
CA ALA A 158 12.02 0.78 16.90
C ALA A 158 10.70 0.13 17.35
N LEU A 159 9.87 0.88 18.08
CA LEU A 159 8.57 0.45 18.58
C LEU A 159 7.57 0.21 17.45
N ARG A 160 7.51 1.11 16.46
CA ARG A 160 6.70 0.94 15.25
C ARG A 160 7.14 -0.31 14.47
N GLN A 161 8.44 -0.52 14.29
CA GLN A 161 8.98 -1.71 13.61
C GLN A 161 8.64 -3.01 14.36
N HIS A 162 8.76 -3.01 15.69
CA HIS A 162 8.38 -4.14 16.53
C HIS A 162 6.89 -4.47 16.36
N CYS A 163 6.02 -3.45 16.50
CA CYS A 163 4.59 -3.60 16.32
C CYS A 163 4.22 -4.15 14.94
N GLN A 164 4.81 -3.61 13.85
CA GLN A 164 4.58 -4.11 12.49
C GLN A 164 5.06 -5.54 12.29
N THR A 165 6.14 -5.94 12.96
CA THR A 165 6.63 -7.31 12.91
C THR A 165 5.71 -8.27 13.64
N ALA A 166 5.19 -7.87 14.81
CA ALA A 166 4.19 -8.63 15.56
C ALA A 166 2.87 -8.79 14.78
N LEU A 167 2.37 -7.71 14.16
CA LEU A 167 1.18 -7.76 13.30
C LEU A 167 1.35 -8.71 12.11
N ARG A 168 2.51 -8.67 11.44
CA ARG A 168 2.82 -9.59 10.34
C ARG A 168 2.95 -11.03 10.81
N ALA A 169 3.52 -11.27 11.98
CA ALA A 169 3.61 -12.60 12.57
C ALA A 169 2.20 -13.17 12.83
N ALA A 170 1.34 -12.43 13.52
CA ALA A 170 -0.04 -12.84 13.79
C ALA A 170 -0.83 -13.16 12.51
N LEU A 171 -0.68 -12.34 11.46
CA LEU A 171 -1.32 -12.60 10.17
C LEU A 171 -0.82 -13.88 9.48
N ARG A 172 0.48 -14.18 9.57
CA ARG A 172 1.05 -15.44 9.04
C ARG A 172 0.52 -16.65 9.82
N ASP A 173 0.30 -16.49 11.11
CA ASP A 173 -0.26 -17.51 11.98
C ASP A 173 -1.80 -17.65 11.82
N GLY A 174 -2.42 -16.82 10.97
CA GLY A 174 -3.85 -16.84 10.70
C GLY A 174 -4.69 -16.12 11.76
N ASP A 175 -4.09 -15.31 12.64
CA ASP A 175 -4.78 -14.49 13.63
C ASP A 175 -4.91 -13.02 13.17
N PRO A 176 -6.09 -12.60 12.67
CA PRO A 176 -6.34 -11.21 12.30
C PRO A 176 -6.74 -10.31 13.48
N ALA A 177 -6.87 -10.83 14.71
CA ALA A 177 -7.33 -10.03 15.85
C ALA A 177 -6.41 -8.83 16.18
N PRO A 178 -5.07 -8.96 16.19
CA PRO A 178 -4.18 -7.83 16.45
C PRO A 178 -4.26 -6.74 15.37
N LEU A 179 -4.39 -7.12 14.10
CA LEU A 179 -4.57 -6.16 13.01
C LEU A 179 -5.90 -5.41 13.16
N ARG A 180 -6.99 -6.11 13.48
CA ARG A 180 -8.30 -5.48 13.72
C ARG A 180 -8.25 -4.50 14.89
N ALA A 181 -7.59 -4.86 16.00
CA ALA A 181 -7.41 -3.98 17.14
C ALA A 181 -6.62 -2.72 16.76
N TYR A 182 -5.54 -2.88 16.00
CA TYR A 182 -4.75 -1.77 15.45
C TYR A 182 -5.61 -0.84 14.59
N ASP A 183 -6.33 -1.38 13.59
CA ASP A 183 -7.15 -0.58 12.67
C ASP A 183 -8.27 0.17 13.39
N VAL A 184 -8.96 -0.48 14.33
CA VAL A 184 -10.03 0.15 15.12
C VAL A 184 -9.47 1.30 15.96
N ALA A 185 -8.34 1.10 16.64
CA ALA A 185 -7.72 2.14 17.45
C ALA A 185 -7.18 3.30 16.60
N PHE A 186 -6.62 3.00 15.43
CA PHE A 186 -6.15 3.99 14.46
C PHE A 186 -7.31 4.86 13.94
N VAL A 187 -8.38 4.23 13.45
CA VAL A 187 -9.56 4.94 12.93
C VAL A 187 -10.27 5.71 14.04
N ALA A 188 -10.38 5.16 15.25
CA ALA A 188 -10.97 5.85 16.39
C ALA A 188 -10.23 7.16 16.72
N GLU A 189 -8.89 7.18 16.64
CA GLU A 189 -8.11 8.40 16.86
C GLU A 189 -8.29 9.42 15.73
N LEU A 190 -8.37 8.95 14.48
CA LEU A 190 -8.72 9.83 13.36
C LEU A 190 -10.10 10.47 13.57
N GLU A 191 -11.09 9.67 13.95
CA GLU A 191 -12.45 10.13 14.22
C GLU A 191 -12.52 11.06 15.45
N ARG A 192 -11.64 10.87 16.44
CA ARG A 192 -11.54 11.76 17.61
C ARG A 192 -11.08 13.17 17.25
N VAL A 193 -10.13 13.30 16.32
CA VAL A 193 -9.54 14.59 15.94
C VAL A 193 -10.35 15.29 14.83
N ARG A 194 -10.71 14.55 13.78
CA ARG A 194 -11.40 15.08 12.60
C ARG A 194 -12.93 15.09 12.77
N GLY A 195 -13.45 14.19 13.60
CA GLY A 195 -14.87 13.85 13.66
C GLY A 195 -15.19 12.51 12.96
N PRO A 196 -16.37 11.92 13.24
CA PRO A 196 -16.75 10.60 12.73
C PRO A 196 -16.71 10.51 11.20
N ILE A 197 -16.28 9.36 10.67
CA ILE A 197 -16.36 9.08 9.24
C ILE A 197 -17.78 8.62 8.92
N ALA A 198 -18.57 9.48 8.29
CA ALA A 198 -19.95 9.17 7.93
C ALA A 198 -20.01 8.11 6.80
N ALA A 199 -21.10 7.34 6.76
CA ALA A 199 -21.32 6.34 5.70
C ALA A 199 -21.31 6.96 4.28
N SER A 200 -21.79 8.19 4.14
CA SER A 200 -21.75 8.95 2.87
C SER A 200 -20.31 9.28 2.44
N GLN A 201 -19.43 9.62 3.38
CA GLN A 201 -18.01 9.88 3.12
C GLN A 201 -17.29 8.60 2.71
N HIS A 202 -17.60 7.48 3.37
CA HIS A 202 -17.07 6.18 2.95
C HIS A 202 -17.53 5.80 1.53
N ALA A 203 -18.80 6.01 1.20
CA ALA A 203 -19.30 5.76 -0.15
C ALA A 203 -18.60 6.65 -1.20
N GLU A 204 -18.33 7.92 -0.88
CA GLU A 204 -17.55 8.83 -1.73
C GLU A 204 -16.13 8.30 -1.97
N LEU A 205 -15.46 7.80 -0.93
CA LEU A 205 -14.12 7.21 -1.03
C LEU A 205 -14.10 5.98 -1.95
N VAL A 206 -15.09 5.09 -1.81
CA VAL A 206 -15.22 3.89 -2.66
C VAL A 206 -15.45 4.27 -4.13
N GLN A 207 -16.33 5.24 -4.40
CA GLN A 207 -16.56 5.73 -5.76
C GLN A 207 -15.32 6.42 -6.36
N ALA A 208 -14.60 7.21 -5.55
CA ALA A 208 -13.36 7.84 -5.98
C ALA A 208 -12.27 6.81 -6.28
N ALA A 209 -12.15 5.77 -5.46
CA ALA A 209 -11.24 4.65 -5.68
C ALA A 209 -11.54 3.93 -7.00
N ALA A 210 -12.82 3.64 -7.29
CA ALA A 210 -13.24 3.03 -8.55
C ALA A 210 -12.90 3.88 -9.79
N ARG A 211 -12.71 5.20 -9.63
CA ARG A 211 -12.34 6.15 -10.70
C ARG A 211 -10.85 6.51 -10.71
N GLY A 212 -10.02 5.86 -9.88
CA GLY A 212 -8.60 6.19 -9.75
C GLY A 212 -8.30 7.53 -9.07
N ARG A 213 -9.28 8.13 -8.38
CA ARG A 213 -9.18 9.44 -7.69
C ARG A 213 -9.15 9.31 -6.16
N ARG A 214 -8.69 8.16 -5.64
CA ARG A 214 -8.67 7.88 -4.19
C ARG A 214 -7.90 8.95 -3.42
N SER A 215 -6.68 9.29 -3.85
CA SER A 215 -5.82 10.25 -3.15
C SER A 215 -6.44 11.65 -3.07
N GLU A 216 -7.10 12.12 -4.14
CA GLU A 216 -7.81 13.40 -4.16
C GLU A 216 -8.97 13.42 -3.16
N ALA A 217 -9.75 12.34 -3.09
CA ALA A 217 -10.86 12.23 -2.15
C ALA A 217 -10.37 12.19 -0.69
N PHE A 218 -9.27 11.48 -0.41
CA PHE A 218 -8.63 11.51 0.91
C PHE A 218 -8.18 12.91 1.31
N ALA A 219 -7.49 13.61 0.41
CA ALA A 219 -7.05 14.99 0.64
C ALA A 219 -8.24 15.93 0.89
N ARG A 220 -9.30 15.84 0.08
CA ARG A 220 -10.54 16.62 0.25
C ARG A 220 -11.22 16.38 1.60
N LEU A 221 -11.20 15.14 2.09
CA LEU A 221 -11.79 14.78 3.38
C LEU A 221 -10.86 15.06 4.57
N GLY A 222 -9.61 15.52 4.33
CA GLY A 222 -8.61 15.72 5.38
C GLY A 222 -8.16 14.41 6.03
N LEU A 223 -8.14 13.31 5.27
CA LEU A 223 -7.73 11.99 5.73
C LEU A 223 -6.32 11.68 5.22
N PRO A 224 -5.44 11.11 6.06
CA PRO A 224 -4.12 10.71 5.61
C PRO A 224 -4.24 9.54 4.62
N HIS A 225 -3.47 9.58 3.52
CA HIS A 225 -3.50 8.53 2.49
C HIS A 225 -3.25 7.12 3.05
N LEU A 226 -2.36 7.06 4.02
CA LEU A 226 -1.96 5.87 4.78
C LEU A 226 -3.15 5.21 5.51
N ALA A 227 -4.23 5.94 5.81
CA ALA A 227 -5.42 5.41 6.48
C ALA A 227 -6.34 4.57 5.58
N ALA A 228 -6.11 4.54 4.27
CA ALA A 228 -7.10 4.01 3.33
C ALA A 228 -7.54 2.58 3.65
N LEU A 229 -6.59 1.68 3.84
CA LEU A 229 -6.89 0.28 4.12
C LEU A 229 -7.48 0.07 5.52
N ALA A 230 -7.01 0.81 6.53
CA ALA A 230 -7.56 0.71 7.88
C ALA A 230 -9.04 1.15 7.91
N ILE A 231 -9.37 2.26 7.22
CA ILE A 231 -10.75 2.75 7.09
C ILE A 231 -11.60 1.73 6.34
N GLU A 232 -11.16 1.22 5.18
CA GLU A 232 -11.92 0.23 4.42
C GLU A 232 -12.24 -1.02 5.26
N ARG A 233 -11.24 -1.58 5.95
CA ARG A 233 -11.43 -2.76 6.81
C ARG A 233 -12.38 -2.50 7.98
N VAL A 234 -12.25 -1.36 8.66
CA VAL A 234 -13.13 -0.99 9.79
C VAL A 234 -14.56 -0.77 9.32
N MET A 235 -14.77 -0.15 8.16
CA MET A 235 -16.12 0.10 7.64
C MET A 235 -16.81 -1.19 7.21
N VAL A 236 -16.09 -2.13 6.59
CA VAL A 236 -16.61 -3.49 6.31
C VAL A 236 -16.99 -4.21 7.60
N GLN A 237 -16.13 -4.16 8.62
CA GLN A 237 -16.43 -4.76 9.92
C GLN A 237 -17.70 -4.17 10.55
N ARG A 238 -17.86 -2.84 10.55
CA ARG A 238 -19.06 -2.15 11.06
C ARG A 238 -20.33 -2.54 10.30
N ALA A 239 -20.25 -2.70 8.98
CA ALA A 239 -21.37 -3.13 8.14
C ALA A 239 -21.78 -4.59 8.38
N CYS A 240 -20.83 -5.46 8.72
CA CYS A 240 -21.13 -6.85 9.09
C CYS A 240 -21.74 -6.96 10.50
N ALA A 241 -21.36 -6.08 11.43
CA ALA A 241 -21.84 -6.11 12.81
C ALA A 241 -23.28 -5.57 12.99
N THR A 242 -23.86 -4.92 11.99
CA THR A 242 -25.21 -4.32 12.03
C THR A 242 -26.31 -5.25 11.50
N ARG A 243 -26.01 -6.53 11.23
CA ARG A 243 -26.96 -7.57 10.82
C ARG A 243 -27.28 -8.51 11.97
#